data_AF-A0A6L4Z7Y8-F1
#
_entry.id   AF-A0A6L4Z7Y8-F1
#
_cell.length_a   1.000
_cell.length_b   1.000
_cell.length_c   1.000
_cell.angle_alpha   90.00
_cell.angle_beta   90.00
_cell.angle_gamma   90.00
#
_symmetry.space_group_name_H-M   'P 1'
#
loop_
_entity.id
_entity.type
_entity.pdbx_description
1 polymer ?
#
loop_
_entity_poly.entity_id
_entity_poly.type
_entity_poly.pdbx_seq_one_letter_code
_entity_poly.pdbx_strand_id
1 'polypeptide(L)'
;MNQVIRFLQDLSENNNREWFQENKARYDESRKKALFLTEVVINEIRKFDPEMMDDKLKTAPKGFSPAHEFIDLPRYKSFAFMSPVNQSEVLAGNFIGKLVESFKNLHPVNRFLNEALKNNL
;
A
#
# COMPACT_ATOMS: atom_id res chain seq x y z
N MET A 1 7.82 5.25 -10.86
CA MET A 1 8.37 4.34 -9.82
C MET A 1 9.85 4.07 -9.98
N ASN A 2 10.36 3.77 -11.18
CA ASN A 2 11.81 3.64 -11.45
C ASN A 2 12.70 4.73 -10.81
N GLN A 3 12.32 6.01 -10.89
CA GLN A 3 13.10 7.10 -10.26
C GLN A 3 13.13 7.01 -8.73
N VAL A 4 12.02 6.59 -8.10
CA VAL A 4 11.94 6.37 -6.65
C VAL A 4 12.91 5.25 -6.26
N ILE A 5 12.88 4.14 -7.01
CA ILE A 5 13.71 2.97 -6.70
C ILE A 5 15.20 3.26 -6.92
N ARG A 6 15.55 3.93 -8.03
CA ARG A 6 16.94 4.38 -8.25
C ARG A 6 17.42 5.31 -7.15
N PHE A 7 16.57 6.25 -6.70
CA PHE A 7 16.93 7.09 -5.55
C PHE A 7 17.16 6.26 -4.28
N LEU A 8 16.31 5.27 -3.99
CA LEU A 8 16.47 4.39 -2.82
C LEU A 8 17.72 3.51 -2.92
N GLN A 9 18.06 3.02 -4.12
CA GLN A 9 19.29 2.27 -4.39
C GLN A 9 20.52 3.15 -4.09
N ASP A 10 20.59 4.33 -4.70
CA ASP A 10 21.70 5.26 -4.46
C ASP A 10 21.79 5.67 -2.98
N LEU A 11 20.65 5.94 -2.34
CA LEU A 11 20.59 6.29 -0.92
C LEU A 11 21.10 5.15 -0.04
N SER A 12 20.82 3.89 -0.40
CA SER A 12 21.30 2.73 0.36
C SER A 12 22.83 2.58 0.34
N GLU A 13 23.46 2.98 -0.77
CA GLU A 13 24.91 2.97 -0.95
C GLU A 13 25.58 4.22 -0.35
N ASN A 14 24.87 5.35 -0.32
CA ASN A 14 25.42 6.67 0.01
C ASN A 14 24.74 7.33 1.22
N ASN A 15 24.32 6.56 2.22
CA ASN A 15 23.50 7.04 3.35
C ASN A 15 24.28 7.92 4.37
N ASN A 16 24.74 9.08 3.93
CA ASN A 16 25.38 10.10 4.75
C ASN A 16 24.75 11.48 4.52
N ARG A 17 24.99 12.40 5.47
CA ARG A 17 24.33 13.71 5.50
C ARG A 17 24.66 14.58 4.29
N GLU A 18 25.92 14.58 3.85
CA GLU A 18 26.42 15.44 2.77
C GLU A 18 25.76 15.04 1.45
N TRP A 19 25.82 13.75 1.11
CA TRP A 19 25.17 13.22 -0.09
C TRP A 19 23.66 13.47 -0.08
N PHE A 20 22.99 13.29 1.07
CA PHE A 20 21.55 13.54 1.17
C PHE A 20 21.20 15.01 0.93
N GLN A 21 22.01 15.95 1.44
CA GLN A 21 21.78 17.37 1.22
C GLN A 21 21.89 17.74 -0.26
N GLU A 22 22.88 17.19 -0.97
CA GLU A 22 23.05 17.38 -2.42
C GLU A 22 21.90 16.75 -3.23
N ASN A 23 21.33 15.65 -2.73
CA ASN A 23 20.27 14.90 -3.42
C ASN A 23 18.85 15.19 -2.88
N LYS A 24 18.69 16.20 -2.02
CA LYS A 24 17.42 16.49 -1.34
C LYS A 24 16.26 16.73 -2.32
N ALA A 25 16.51 17.36 -3.45
CA ALA A 25 15.48 17.57 -4.48
C ALA A 25 14.93 16.24 -5.03
N ARG A 26 15.82 15.24 -5.25
CA ARG A 26 15.43 13.89 -5.71
C ARG A 26 14.64 13.16 -4.63
N TYR A 27 15.00 13.34 -3.37
CA TYR A 27 14.21 12.83 -2.25
C TYR A 27 12.79 13.41 -2.26
N ASP A 28 12.67 14.74 -2.31
CA ASP A 28 11.37 15.42 -2.26
C ASP A 28 10.47 15.00 -3.42
N GLU A 29 11.02 14.85 -4.63
CA GLU A 29 10.29 14.36 -5.81
C GLU A 29 9.90 12.88 -5.66
N SER A 30 10.83 12.03 -5.22
CA SER A 30 10.58 10.60 -5.02
C SER A 30 9.52 10.36 -3.95
N ARG A 31 9.58 11.13 -2.86
CA ARG A 31 8.60 11.15 -1.78
C ARG A 31 7.22 11.48 -2.30
N LYS A 32 7.06 12.56 -3.07
CA LYS A 32 5.75 12.94 -3.65
C LYS A 32 5.16 11.82 -4.50
N LYS A 33 5.98 11.16 -5.33
CA LYS A 33 5.53 10.04 -6.19
C LYS A 33 5.09 8.83 -5.37
N ALA A 34 5.85 8.47 -4.34
CA ALA A 34 5.49 7.36 -3.46
C ALA A 34 4.17 7.65 -2.74
N LEU A 35 4.02 8.86 -2.17
CA LEU A 35 2.81 9.27 -1.46
C LEU A 35 1.58 9.27 -2.36
N PHE A 36 1.69 9.87 -3.54
CA PHE A 36 0.59 9.88 -4.52
C PHE A 36 0.15 8.45 -4.86
N LEU A 37 1.10 7.55 -5.09
CA LEU A 37 0.76 6.16 -5.39
C LEU A 37 0.08 5.47 -4.20
N THR A 38 0.62 5.66 -2.99
CA THR A 38 0.03 5.10 -1.77
C THR A 38 -1.40 5.60 -1.56
N GLU A 39 -1.67 6.89 -1.77
CA GLU A 39 -3.03 7.46 -1.69
C GLU A 39 -3.98 6.84 -2.72
N VAL A 40 -3.55 6.71 -3.97
CA VAL A 40 -4.35 6.08 -5.03
C VAL A 40 -4.70 4.63 -4.66
N VAL A 41 -3.70 3.83 -4.26
CA VAL A 41 -3.90 2.41 -3.92
C VAL A 41 -4.84 2.27 -2.73
N ILE A 42 -4.66 3.06 -1.67
CA ILE A 42 -5.53 3.02 -0.49
C ILE A 42 -6.96 3.38 -0.84
N ASN A 43 -7.16 4.44 -1.62
CA ASN A 43 -8.50 4.87 -2.01
C ASN A 43 -9.21 3.85 -2.91
N GLU A 44 -8.49 3.19 -3.81
CA GLU A 44 -9.06 2.10 -4.62
C GLU A 44 -9.42 0.88 -3.78
N ILE A 45 -8.58 0.49 -2.81
CA ILE A 45 -8.90 -0.62 -1.89
C ILE A 45 -10.15 -0.29 -1.06
N ARG A 46 -10.25 0.94 -0.53
CA ARG A 46 -11.40 1.38 0.28
C ARG A 46 -12.75 1.31 -0.43
N LYS A 47 -12.79 1.32 -1.76
CA LYS A 47 -14.05 1.16 -2.52
C LYS A 47 -14.68 -0.23 -2.31
N PHE A 48 -13.86 -1.23 -1.98
CA PHE A 48 -14.28 -2.63 -1.85
C PHE A 48 -14.09 -3.16 -0.43
N ASP A 49 -13.18 -2.56 0.35
CA ASP A 49 -12.96 -2.83 1.77
C ASP A 49 -12.85 -1.50 2.55
N PRO A 50 -14.00 -0.86 2.89
CA PRO A 50 -14.02 0.49 3.48
C PRO A 50 -13.34 0.60 4.83
N GLU A 51 -13.38 -0.47 5.63
CA GLU A 51 -12.76 -0.50 6.95
C GLU A 51 -11.31 -0.96 6.92
N MET A 52 -10.83 -1.50 5.77
CA MET A 52 -9.54 -2.19 5.66
C MET A 52 -9.38 -3.12 6.87
N MET A 53 -10.30 -4.08 7.01
CA MET A 53 -10.50 -4.88 8.23
C MET A 53 -9.19 -5.38 8.82
N ASP A 54 -8.62 -4.64 9.78
CA ASP A 54 -7.44 -5.08 10.50
C ASP A 54 -7.23 -4.35 11.84
N ASP A 55 -6.49 -5.02 12.70
CA ASP A 55 -6.09 -4.65 14.05
C ASP A 55 -5.16 -3.42 14.04
N LYS A 56 -5.74 -2.24 13.82
CA LYS A 56 -5.04 -0.95 13.82
C LYS A 56 -4.52 -0.62 15.22
N LEU A 57 -3.24 -0.26 15.32
CA LEU A 57 -2.68 0.26 16.55
C LEU A 57 -3.37 1.56 16.96
N LYS A 58 -3.76 1.66 18.23
CA LYS A 58 -4.34 2.89 18.82
C LYS A 58 -3.33 4.04 18.87
N THR A 59 -2.05 3.71 18.96
CA THR A 59 -0.94 4.65 19.10
C THR A 59 0.00 4.57 17.92
N ALA A 60 0.87 5.58 17.78
CA ALA A 60 1.97 5.52 16.82
C ALA A 60 2.87 4.30 17.11
N PRO A 61 3.27 3.52 16.10
CA PRO A 61 4.26 2.46 16.27
C PRO A 61 5.60 3.04 16.74
N LYS A 62 6.42 2.21 17.40
CA LYS A 62 7.75 2.60 17.86
C LYS A 62 8.59 3.13 16.68
N GLY A 63 9.21 4.30 16.86
CA GLY A 63 10.06 4.93 15.83
C GLY A 63 9.34 5.92 14.91
N PHE A 64 8.02 6.08 15.03
CA PHE A 64 7.25 7.07 14.27
C PHE A 64 6.75 8.22 15.18
N SER A 65 6.85 9.44 14.67
CA SER A 65 6.25 10.60 15.35
C SER A 65 4.72 10.53 15.28
N PRO A 66 4.00 10.71 16.40
CA PRO A 66 2.54 10.83 16.39
C PRO A 66 2.01 11.98 15.51
N ALA A 67 2.85 12.99 15.23
CA ALA A 67 2.51 14.15 14.41
C ALA A 67 2.85 13.95 12.92
N HIS A 68 3.32 12.77 12.51
CA HIS A 68 3.62 12.50 11.10
C HIS A 68 2.33 12.58 10.27
N GLU A 69 2.37 13.29 9.14
CA GLU A 69 1.16 13.56 8.33
C GLU A 69 0.43 12.28 7.87
N PHE A 70 1.16 11.18 7.70
CA PHE A 70 0.62 9.87 7.33
C PHE A 70 0.62 8.86 8.48
N ILE A 71 0.59 9.28 9.75
CA ILE A 71 0.72 8.38 10.91
C ILE A 71 -0.36 7.29 10.97
N ASP A 72 -1.50 7.49 10.31
CA ASP A 72 -2.56 6.50 10.25
C ASP A 72 -2.21 5.26 9.42
N LEU A 73 -1.32 5.37 8.44
CA LEU A 73 -0.91 4.27 7.57
C LEU A 73 -0.03 3.22 8.29
N PRO A 74 1.07 3.58 8.97
CA PRO A 74 1.90 2.61 9.67
C PRO A 74 1.23 2.03 10.93
N ARG A 75 0.04 2.51 11.32
CA ARG A 75 -0.76 1.89 12.39
C ARG A 75 -1.46 0.61 11.96
N TYR A 76 -1.71 0.42 10.67
CA TYR A 76 -2.24 -0.83 10.14
C TYR A 76 -1.16 -1.93 10.26
N LYS A 77 -1.53 -3.11 10.77
CA LYS A 77 -0.62 -4.25 10.90
C LYS A 77 -0.56 -5.07 9.61
N SER A 78 -1.56 -4.91 8.75
CA SER A 78 -1.82 -5.69 7.55
C SER A 78 -2.43 -4.79 6.48
N PHE A 79 -2.09 -5.07 5.22
CA PHE A 79 -2.81 -4.56 4.05
C PHE A 79 -3.32 -5.76 3.26
N ALA A 80 -4.47 -6.29 3.66
CA ALA A 80 -5.06 -7.48 3.06
C ALA A 80 -6.41 -7.15 2.41
N PHE A 81 -6.73 -7.88 1.34
CA PHE A 81 -8.08 -7.89 0.78
C PHE A 81 -8.86 -9.03 1.42
N MET A 82 -10.01 -8.72 2.01
CA MET A 82 -10.91 -9.73 2.58
C MET A 82 -12.34 -9.50 2.12
N SER A 83 -13.04 -10.60 1.84
CA SER A 83 -14.47 -10.62 1.59
C SER A 83 -15.06 -11.65 2.56
N PRO A 84 -15.58 -11.23 3.73
CA PRO A 84 -16.19 -12.17 4.66
C PRO A 84 -17.40 -12.84 3.99
N VAL A 85 -17.53 -14.16 4.18
CA VAL A 85 -18.64 -14.95 3.67
C VAL A 85 -19.22 -15.72 4.84
N ASN A 86 -20.54 -15.64 5.04
CA ASN A 86 -21.21 -16.44 6.06
C ASN A 86 -21.73 -17.78 5.51
N GLN A 87 -22.15 -18.67 6.40
CA GLN A 87 -22.57 -20.03 6.02
C GLN A 87 -23.75 -20.04 5.04
N SER A 88 -24.74 -19.16 5.19
CA SER A 88 -25.89 -19.14 4.28
C SER A 88 -25.52 -18.68 2.88
N GLU A 89 -24.53 -17.79 2.75
CA GLU A 89 -23.97 -17.40 1.46
C GLU A 89 -23.18 -18.51 0.79
N VAL A 90 -22.44 -19.33 1.55
CA VAL A 90 -21.72 -20.50 1.02
C VAL A 90 -22.69 -21.55 0.48
N LEU A 91 -23.81 -21.75 1.19
CA LEU A 91 -24.83 -22.72 0.82
C LEU A 91 -25.78 -22.21 -0.28
N ALA A 92 -25.68 -20.94 -0.66
CA ALA A 92 -26.48 -20.38 -1.74
C ALA A 92 -26.02 -20.91 -3.10
N GLY A 93 -26.95 -21.23 -4.00
CA GLY A 93 -26.64 -21.74 -5.34
C GLY A 93 -25.83 -20.77 -6.24
N ASN A 94 -25.66 -19.51 -5.82
CA ASN A 94 -24.88 -18.49 -6.52
C ASN A 94 -23.52 -18.21 -5.87
N PHE A 95 -23.08 -19.01 -4.88
CA PHE A 95 -21.84 -18.77 -4.16
C PHE A 95 -20.62 -18.67 -5.08
N ILE A 96 -20.51 -19.57 -6.07
CA ILE A 96 -19.42 -19.53 -7.06
C ILE A 96 -19.42 -18.21 -7.85
N GLY A 97 -20.60 -17.71 -8.21
CA GLY A 97 -20.74 -16.42 -8.89
C GLY A 97 -20.23 -15.26 -8.04
N LYS A 98 -20.58 -15.25 -6.74
CA LYS A 98 -20.05 -14.28 -5.78
C LYS A 98 -18.52 -14.37 -5.66
N LEU A 99 -17.97 -15.58 -5.56
CA LEU A 99 -16.53 -15.79 -5.45
C LEU A 99 -15.77 -15.25 -6.68
N VAL A 100 -16.25 -15.56 -7.89
CA VAL A 100 -15.68 -15.06 -9.14
C VAL A 100 -15.71 -13.54 -9.17
N GLU A 101 -16.80 -12.91 -8.73
CA GLU A 101 -16.91 -11.45 -8.68
C GLU A 101 -15.92 -10.82 -7.69
N SER A 102 -15.75 -11.40 -6.50
CA SER A 102 -14.74 -10.94 -5.54
C SER A 102 -13.32 -11.01 -6.13
N PHE A 103 -12.97 -12.08 -6.85
CA PHE A 103 -11.66 -12.18 -7.51
C PHE A 103 -11.49 -11.22 -8.67
N LYS A 104 -12.55 -10.93 -9.44
CA LYS A 104 -12.50 -9.91 -10.49
C LYS A 104 -12.24 -8.52 -9.91
N ASN A 105 -12.84 -8.20 -8.76
CA ASN A 105 -12.59 -6.93 -8.07
C ASN A 105 -11.16 -6.82 -7.52
N LEU A 106 -10.59 -7.93 -7.05
CA LEU A 106 -9.20 -7.98 -6.59
C LEU A 106 -8.18 -7.94 -7.75
N HIS A 107 -8.54 -8.48 -8.91
CA HIS A 107 -7.61 -8.69 -10.02
C HIS A 107 -6.87 -7.40 -10.48
N PRO A 108 -7.51 -6.23 -10.66
CA PRO A 108 -6.82 -5.00 -11.01
C PRO A 108 -5.74 -4.59 -10.01
N VAL A 109 -6.00 -4.74 -8.71
CA VAL A 109 -5.04 -4.42 -7.64
C VAL A 109 -3.85 -5.39 -7.70
N ASN A 110 -4.12 -6.69 -7.81
CA ASN A 110 -3.06 -7.71 -7.94
C ASN A 110 -2.22 -7.49 -9.20
N ARG A 111 -2.86 -7.17 -10.33
CA ARG A 111 -2.14 -6.84 -11.57
C ARG A 111 -1.26 -5.61 -11.38
N PHE A 112 -1.80 -4.54 -10.81
CA PHE A 112 -1.06 -3.31 -10.53
C PHE A 112 0.18 -3.60 -9.67
N LEU A 113 0.03 -4.29 -8.54
CA LEU A 113 1.13 -4.62 -7.64
C LEU A 113 2.17 -5.51 -8.31
N ASN A 114 1.75 -6.53 -9.06
CA ASN A 114 2.66 -7.41 -9.77
C ASN A 114 3.47 -6.67 -10.85
N GLU A 115 2.83 -5.79 -11.62
CA GLU A 115 3.52 -4.95 -12.61
C GLU A 115 4.45 -3.94 -11.94
N ALA A 116 4.02 -3.35 -10.83
CA ALA A 116 4.83 -2.43 -10.05
C ALA A 116 6.05 -3.12 -9.40
N LEU A 117 6.02 -4.43 -9.15
CA LEU A 117 7.18 -5.17 -8.64
C LEU A 117 8.08 -5.65 -9.79
N LYS A 118 7.51 -6.19 -10.88
CA LYS A 118 8.29 -6.73 -12.01
C LYS A 118 9.07 -5.66 -12.80
N ASN A 119 8.53 -4.46 -12.93
CA ASN A 119 9.15 -3.41 -13.76
C ASN A 119 10.19 -2.57 -13.00
N ASN A 120 10.57 -3.01 -11.80
CA ASN A 120 11.19 -2.20 -10.76
C ASN A 120 12.17 -3.03 -9.88
N LEU A 121 12.32 -4.33 -10.17
CA LEU A 121 13.31 -5.28 -9.63
C LEU A 121 14.08 -5.91 -10.79
#